data_AF-A0A9E3CQL3-F1
#
_entry.id   AF-A0A9E3CQL3-F1
#
_cell.length_a   1.000
_cell.length_b   1.000
_cell.length_c   1.000
_cell.angle_alpha   90.00
_cell.angle_beta   90.00
_cell.angle_gamma   90.00
#
_symmetry.space_group_name_H-M   'P 1'
#
loop_
_entity.id
_entity.type
_entity.pdbx_description
1 polymer ?
#
loop_
_entity_poly.entity_id
_entity_poly.type
_entity_poly.pdbx_seq_one_letter_code
_entity_poly.pdbx_strand_id
1 'polypeptide(L)'
;MRVLITRPEREATALAAALGERGHTVVIAPLFHLQVLHPPTGFEATLAACQAVLLTSANGARALAEATHQRGRRVLAVGDTTATTAEGLGFSAVTSAAGDGAALAELVRQRLDPKAGPLLHVCGTEVGFDLVETLGGNGFEVHRVALYEARQADRLPASATAALQARALDIATFFSPRASALFGELVTGANLGDALRPVTAVAISPAALAPLAALPFKAAIAAERPTRQAVLDEVDRLATEGIQGSVQASGREQAPVTDNPMSDSTPSSSPVEARTAEPAQIVIRRGLGFFGALLGGVAGALVFLVAIVATLPLWPHFLMSLWRGGDAPAIDVGQIRADAGTAARSAIEVVRHDLGQRLEELDKRLKALADNGGNKAAVADPAIAELRGRIAALENRPAPPASPAAPAPPTASPVAPPSPNPETEKEVADLQRQIEALRATLQTLDQTVASQREQAKSLSDTLSARGTSEQKVLQ
;
A
#
# COMPACT_ATOMS: atom_id res chain seq x y z
N MET A 1 3.19 15.06 -11.79
CA MET A 1 4.05 14.15 -12.59
C MET A 1 3.29 12.89 -12.99
N ARG A 2 3.79 12.14 -13.98
CA ARG A 2 3.32 10.81 -14.36
C ARG A 2 4.37 9.75 -13.98
N VAL A 3 3.94 8.78 -13.17
CA VAL A 3 4.82 7.80 -12.51
C VAL A 3 4.49 6.38 -12.96
N LEU A 4 5.51 5.64 -13.42
CA LEU A 4 5.42 4.22 -13.78
C LEU A 4 5.73 3.35 -12.55
N ILE A 5 4.90 2.33 -12.28
CA ILE A 5 5.08 1.37 -11.18
C ILE A 5 5.33 -0.04 -11.73
N THR A 6 6.49 -0.62 -11.40
CA THR A 6 6.93 -1.95 -11.87
C THR A 6 6.52 -3.13 -10.97
N ARG A 7 5.94 -2.85 -9.79
CA ARG A 7 5.59 -3.86 -8.77
C ARG A 7 4.46 -4.80 -9.22
N PRO A 8 4.37 -6.02 -8.65
CA PRO A 8 3.18 -6.86 -8.73
C PRO A 8 1.89 -6.10 -8.40
N GLU A 9 0.83 -6.37 -9.15
CA GLU A 9 -0.39 -5.55 -9.23
C GLU A 9 -1.03 -5.20 -7.88
N ARG A 10 -1.14 -6.16 -6.96
CA ARG A 10 -1.70 -5.94 -5.60
C ARG A 10 -0.89 -4.93 -4.79
N GLU A 11 0.43 -4.88 -4.98
CA GLU A 11 1.31 -3.93 -4.32
C GLU A 11 1.37 -2.59 -5.07
N ALA A 12 1.30 -2.64 -6.40
CA ALA A 12 1.23 -1.46 -7.25
C ALA A 12 -0.03 -0.65 -6.99
N THR A 13 -1.18 -1.30 -6.75
CA THR A 13 -2.46 -0.63 -6.44
C THR A 13 -2.37 0.24 -5.18
N ALA A 14 -1.78 -0.28 -4.10
CA ALA A 14 -1.61 0.48 -2.85
C ALA A 14 -0.61 1.65 -2.99
N LEU A 15 0.41 1.49 -3.84
CA LEU A 15 1.34 2.58 -4.17
C LEU A 15 0.70 3.61 -5.11
N ALA A 16 -0.16 3.17 -6.03
CA ALA A 16 -0.87 4.03 -6.96
C ALA A 16 -1.88 4.94 -6.26
N ALA A 17 -2.59 4.44 -5.25
CA ALA A 17 -3.44 5.26 -4.38
C ALA A 17 -2.63 6.35 -3.67
N ALA A 18 -1.55 5.97 -2.98
CA ALA A 18 -0.69 6.92 -2.24
C ALA A 18 -0.01 7.98 -3.12
N LEU A 19 0.22 7.68 -4.41
CA LEU A 19 0.71 8.63 -5.42
C LEU A 19 -0.42 9.48 -6.02
N GLY A 20 -1.64 8.93 -6.18
CA GLY A 20 -2.81 9.68 -6.63
C GLY A 20 -3.27 10.73 -5.61
N GLU A 21 -3.19 10.41 -4.32
CA GLU A 21 -3.39 11.33 -3.18
C GLU A 21 -2.40 12.51 -3.20
N ARG A 22 -1.21 12.32 -3.80
CA ARG A 22 -0.17 13.35 -4.03
C ARG A 22 -0.36 14.12 -5.35
N GLY A 23 -1.45 13.89 -6.07
CA GLY A 23 -1.71 14.52 -7.37
C GLY A 23 -0.86 13.99 -8.52
N HIS A 24 -0.30 12.78 -8.41
CA HIS A 24 0.45 12.15 -9.49
C HIS A 24 -0.44 11.23 -10.34
N THR A 25 -0.25 11.28 -11.66
CA THR A 25 -0.90 10.33 -12.58
C THR A 25 -0.09 9.04 -12.62
N VAL A 26 -0.73 7.89 -12.45
CA VAL A 26 -0.01 6.61 -12.33
C VAL A 26 -0.19 5.75 -13.57
N VAL A 27 0.88 5.04 -13.96
CA VAL A 27 0.84 3.95 -14.94
C VAL A 27 1.32 2.69 -14.24
N ILE A 28 0.40 1.74 -14.00
CA ILE A 28 0.73 0.44 -13.41
C ILE A 28 1.24 -0.48 -14.52
N ALA A 29 2.42 -1.08 -14.31
CA ALA A 29 3.12 -1.92 -15.28
C ALA A 29 3.82 -3.09 -14.56
N PRO A 30 3.06 -4.08 -14.04
CA PRO A 30 3.62 -5.17 -13.27
C PRO A 30 4.55 -6.00 -14.14
N LEU A 31 5.77 -6.27 -13.67
CA LEU A 31 6.74 -7.07 -14.41
C LEU A 31 6.76 -8.55 -13.97
N PHE A 32 6.07 -8.86 -12.87
CA PHE A 32 5.82 -10.22 -12.40
C PHE A 32 4.34 -10.38 -12.10
N HIS A 33 3.78 -11.49 -12.60
CA HIS A 33 2.41 -11.90 -12.32
C HIS A 33 2.42 -13.21 -11.54
N LEU A 34 1.51 -13.33 -10.57
CA LEU A 34 1.26 -14.60 -9.90
C LEU A 34 0.38 -15.43 -10.83
N GLN A 35 0.95 -16.45 -11.47
CA GLN A 35 0.17 -17.41 -12.24
C GLN A 35 -0.17 -18.60 -11.35
N VAL A 36 -1.46 -18.91 -11.21
CA VAL A 36 -1.91 -20.18 -10.63
C VAL A 36 -1.65 -21.31 -11.64
N LEU A 37 -1.16 -22.43 -11.13
CA LEU A 37 -0.84 -23.63 -11.91
C LEU A 37 -1.96 -24.65 -11.75
N HIS A 38 -2.18 -25.46 -12.79
CA HIS A 38 -3.11 -26.58 -12.69
C HIS A 38 -2.60 -27.60 -11.65
N PRO A 39 -3.45 -28.09 -10.73
CA PRO A 39 -3.04 -29.11 -9.78
C PRO A 39 -2.61 -30.41 -10.50
N PRO A 40 -1.59 -31.11 -9.99
CA PRO A 40 -1.10 -32.34 -10.61
C PRO A 40 -2.12 -33.48 -10.56
N THR A 41 -2.02 -34.43 -11.48
CA THR A 41 -2.83 -35.66 -11.49
C THR A 41 -2.76 -36.35 -10.13
N GLY A 42 -3.93 -36.58 -9.51
CA GLY A 42 -4.03 -37.20 -8.18
C GLY A 42 -4.04 -36.22 -7.00
N PHE A 43 -3.91 -34.90 -7.23
CA PHE A 43 -3.90 -33.88 -6.17
C PHE A 43 -5.05 -33.99 -5.16
N GLU A 44 -6.28 -34.21 -5.62
CA GLU A 44 -7.46 -34.42 -4.75
C GLU A 44 -7.31 -35.65 -3.83
N ALA A 45 -6.65 -36.71 -4.30
CA ALA A 45 -6.36 -37.89 -3.50
C ALA A 45 -5.23 -37.64 -2.49
N THR A 46 -4.17 -36.91 -2.87
CA THR A 46 -3.12 -36.45 -1.94
C THR A 46 -3.70 -35.55 -0.84
N LEU A 47 -4.58 -34.62 -1.21
CA LEU A 47 -5.31 -33.76 -0.28
C LEU A 47 -6.28 -34.54 0.61
N ALA A 48 -6.91 -35.61 0.09
CA ALA A 48 -7.76 -36.49 0.87
C ALA A 48 -6.97 -37.42 1.82
N ALA A 49 -5.72 -37.75 1.49
CA ALA A 49 -4.83 -38.57 2.31
C ALA A 49 -4.07 -37.76 3.37
N CYS A 50 -3.82 -36.46 3.16
CA CYS A 50 -3.01 -35.67 4.07
C CYS A 50 -3.70 -35.35 5.40
N GLN A 51 -2.94 -35.36 6.50
CA GLN A 51 -3.44 -34.97 7.82
C GLN A 51 -3.50 -33.44 8.00
N ALA A 52 -2.66 -32.70 7.28
CA ALA A 52 -2.64 -31.25 7.24
C ALA A 52 -2.01 -30.72 5.95
N VAL A 53 -2.41 -29.50 5.57
CA VAL A 53 -1.82 -28.70 4.50
C VAL A 53 -0.93 -27.62 5.12
N LEU A 54 0.30 -27.46 4.61
CA LEU A 54 1.26 -26.46 5.06
C LEU A 54 1.27 -25.29 4.06
N LEU A 55 1.14 -24.05 4.56
CA LEU A 55 1.11 -22.83 3.75
C LEU A 55 2.23 -21.86 4.15
N THR A 56 3.26 -21.75 3.31
CA THR A 56 4.37 -20.79 3.48
C THR A 56 4.10 -19.42 2.86
N SER A 57 2.91 -19.19 2.29
CA SER A 57 2.51 -17.89 1.75
C SER A 57 1.00 -17.75 1.63
N ALA A 58 0.49 -16.54 1.82
CA ALA A 58 -0.88 -16.15 1.47
C ALA A 58 -1.22 -16.41 -0.01
N ASN A 59 -0.22 -16.52 -0.90
CA ASN A 59 -0.42 -16.91 -2.29
C ASN A 59 -0.68 -18.42 -2.43
N GLY A 60 -0.09 -19.25 -1.57
CA GLY A 60 -0.42 -20.68 -1.46
C GLY A 60 -1.86 -20.90 -1.00
N ALA A 61 -2.35 -20.07 -0.06
CA ALA A 61 -3.76 -20.09 0.35
C ALA A 61 -4.72 -19.82 -0.83
N ARG A 62 -4.41 -18.82 -1.67
CA ARG A 62 -5.20 -18.48 -2.87
C ARG A 62 -5.15 -19.59 -3.92
N ALA A 63 -3.95 -20.06 -4.25
CA ALA A 63 -3.76 -21.11 -5.25
C ALA A 63 -4.41 -22.44 -4.83
N LEU A 64 -4.38 -22.79 -3.53
CA LEU A 64 -5.14 -23.92 -2.98
C LEU A 64 -6.65 -23.69 -3.09
N ALA A 65 -7.15 -22.49 -2.74
CA ALA A 65 -8.58 -22.18 -2.81
C ALA A 65 -9.15 -22.24 -4.24
N GLU A 66 -8.32 -22.02 -5.26
CA GLU A 66 -8.65 -22.12 -6.68
C GLU A 66 -8.49 -23.55 -7.21
N ALA A 67 -7.46 -24.29 -6.78
CA ALA A 67 -7.18 -25.65 -7.21
C ALA A 67 -8.13 -26.73 -6.63
N THR A 68 -8.91 -26.43 -5.58
CA THR A 68 -9.91 -27.33 -5.00
C THR A 68 -11.06 -26.59 -4.34
N HIS A 69 -12.22 -27.24 -4.26
CA HIS A 69 -13.34 -26.79 -3.41
C HIS A 69 -13.29 -27.35 -1.98
N GLN A 70 -12.36 -28.27 -1.65
CA GLN A 70 -12.23 -28.78 -0.28
C GLN A 70 -11.78 -27.67 0.68
N ARG A 71 -12.42 -27.59 1.86
CA ARG A 71 -12.11 -26.61 2.92
C ARG A 71 -11.94 -27.18 4.33
N GLY A 72 -12.33 -28.45 4.55
CA GLY A 72 -12.31 -29.10 5.87
C GLY A 72 -10.96 -29.71 6.28
N ARG A 73 -9.90 -29.62 5.46
CA ARG A 73 -8.56 -30.07 5.83
C ARG A 73 -7.92 -29.07 6.79
N ARG A 74 -7.17 -29.57 7.78
CA ARG A 74 -6.37 -28.72 8.68
C ARG A 74 -5.32 -27.97 7.88
N VAL A 75 -5.16 -26.69 8.16
CA VAL A 75 -4.17 -25.81 7.52
C VAL A 75 -3.22 -25.26 8.58
N LEU A 76 -1.92 -25.49 8.42
CA LEU A 76 -0.90 -24.83 9.23
C LEU A 76 -0.24 -23.75 8.37
N ALA A 77 -0.36 -22.50 8.81
CA ALA A 77 0.11 -21.31 8.11
C ALA A 77 1.36 -20.75 8.78
N VAL A 78 2.32 -20.29 7.98
CA VAL A 78 3.61 -19.75 8.46
C VAL A 78 3.48 -18.55 9.40
N GLY A 79 2.45 -17.72 9.20
CA GLY A 79 2.19 -16.51 9.97
C GLY A 79 0.84 -15.90 9.63
N ASP A 80 0.41 -14.93 10.43
CA ASP A 80 -1.02 -14.55 10.55
C ASP A 80 -1.63 -14.04 9.23
N THR A 81 -0.86 -13.28 8.44
CA THR A 81 -1.30 -12.81 7.10
C THR A 81 -1.67 -13.98 6.16
N THR A 82 -1.01 -15.14 6.31
CA THR A 82 -1.32 -16.37 5.57
C THR A 82 -2.51 -17.09 6.18
N ALA A 83 -2.61 -17.14 7.52
CA ALA A 83 -3.74 -17.74 8.23
C ALA A 83 -5.06 -17.02 7.89
N THR A 84 -5.14 -15.71 8.12
CA THR A 84 -6.32 -14.89 7.81
C THR A 84 -6.65 -14.84 6.32
N THR A 85 -5.66 -15.03 5.43
CA THR A 85 -5.96 -15.24 4.01
C THR A 85 -6.69 -16.58 3.78
N ALA A 86 -6.28 -17.67 4.43
CA ALA A 86 -6.94 -18.96 4.29
C ALA A 86 -8.34 -18.97 4.94
N GLU A 87 -8.49 -18.38 6.12
CA GLU A 87 -9.78 -18.21 6.82
C GLU A 87 -10.77 -17.42 5.93
N GLY A 88 -10.32 -16.30 5.36
CA GLY A 88 -11.11 -15.50 4.40
C GLY A 88 -11.39 -16.17 3.05
N LEU A 89 -10.78 -17.32 2.77
CA LEU A 89 -11.08 -18.19 1.61
C LEU A 89 -11.93 -19.42 2.00
N GLY A 90 -12.42 -19.46 3.24
CA GLY A 90 -13.32 -20.47 3.77
C GLY A 90 -12.67 -21.69 4.40
N PHE A 91 -11.34 -21.73 4.58
CA PHE A 91 -10.70 -22.82 5.32
C PHE A 91 -11.03 -22.70 6.81
N SER A 92 -11.65 -23.73 7.39
CA SER A 92 -12.27 -23.65 8.73
C SER A 92 -11.39 -24.14 9.88
N ALA A 93 -10.23 -24.72 9.59
CA ALA A 93 -9.35 -25.37 10.56
C ALA A 93 -7.90 -24.89 10.39
N VAL A 94 -7.70 -23.58 10.49
CA VAL A 94 -6.42 -22.90 10.28
C VAL A 94 -5.70 -22.66 11.61
N THR A 95 -4.36 -22.75 11.62
CA THR A 95 -3.52 -22.36 12.76
C THR A 95 -2.28 -21.63 12.25
N SER A 96 -1.95 -20.47 12.84
CA SER A 96 -0.73 -19.72 12.55
C SER A 96 0.46 -20.21 13.39
N ALA A 97 1.65 -20.21 12.79
CA ALA A 97 2.93 -20.35 13.49
C ALA A 97 3.55 -19.00 13.91
N ALA A 98 2.91 -17.88 13.55
CA ALA A 98 3.32 -16.51 13.89
C ALA A 98 4.80 -16.17 13.60
N GLY A 99 5.40 -16.77 12.56
CA GLY A 99 6.84 -16.66 12.30
C GLY A 99 7.22 -17.01 10.85
N ASP A 100 8.20 -17.91 10.71
CA ASP A 100 8.82 -18.31 9.44
C ASP A 100 8.71 -19.84 9.19
N GLY A 101 9.44 -20.34 8.18
CA GLY A 101 9.44 -21.76 7.84
C GLY A 101 9.92 -22.68 8.98
N ALA A 102 10.82 -22.23 9.84
CA ALA A 102 11.29 -22.98 10.99
C ALA A 102 10.24 -22.97 12.12
N ALA A 103 9.58 -21.83 12.37
CA ALA A 103 8.44 -21.76 13.29
C ALA A 103 7.28 -22.67 12.84
N LEU A 104 7.01 -22.74 11.53
CA LEU A 104 6.01 -23.66 10.96
C LEU A 104 6.41 -25.14 11.11
N ALA A 105 7.69 -25.47 10.94
CA ALA A 105 8.19 -26.83 11.16
C ALA A 105 8.09 -27.26 12.64
N GLU A 106 8.36 -26.36 13.59
CA GLU A 106 8.19 -26.65 15.01
C GLU A 106 6.70 -26.71 15.40
N LEU A 107 5.82 -25.88 14.83
CA LEU A 107 4.36 -26.02 15.01
C LEU A 107 3.85 -27.38 14.52
N VAL A 108 4.37 -27.89 13.40
CA VAL A 108 4.08 -29.26 12.91
C VAL A 108 4.51 -30.29 13.96
N ARG A 109 5.76 -30.24 14.43
CA ARG A 109 6.33 -31.17 15.42
C ARG A 109 5.55 -31.19 16.74
N GLN A 110 4.97 -30.06 17.15
CA GLN A 110 4.18 -29.93 18.39
C GLN A 110 2.70 -30.36 18.26
N ARG A 111 2.15 -30.43 17.04
CA ARG A 111 0.69 -30.57 16.83
C ARG A 111 0.26 -31.78 16.01
N LEU A 112 1.17 -32.43 15.30
CA LEU A 112 0.90 -33.53 14.38
C LEU A 112 1.72 -34.78 14.77
N ASP A 113 1.19 -35.96 14.50
CA ASP A 113 1.91 -37.24 14.65
C ASP A 113 2.44 -37.67 13.28
N PRO A 114 3.75 -37.93 13.10
CA PRO A 114 4.30 -38.48 11.86
C PRO A 114 3.54 -39.70 11.31
N LYS A 115 2.91 -40.51 12.17
CA LYS A 115 2.17 -41.72 11.80
C LYS A 115 0.72 -41.46 11.38
N ALA A 116 0.20 -40.25 11.55
CA ALA A 116 -1.19 -39.92 11.22
C ALA A 116 -1.42 -39.60 9.72
N GLY A 117 -0.37 -39.67 8.89
CA GLY A 117 -0.44 -39.51 7.42
C GLY A 117 0.48 -38.40 6.89
N PRO A 118 0.57 -38.25 5.56
CA PRO A 118 1.47 -37.26 4.94
C PRO A 118 1.01 -35.82 5.18
N LEU A 119 1.93 -34.88 5.01
CA LEU A 119 1.71 -33.44 5.01
C LEU A 119 1.74 -32.92 3.57
N LEU A 120 0.83 -32.02 3.21
CA LEU A 120 0.80 -31.42 1.86
C LEU A 120 1.33 -29.99 1.90
N HIS A 121 2.55 -29.75 1.42
CA HIS A 121 3.10 -28.39 1.32
C HIS A 121 2.69 -27.73 0.00
N VAL A 122 1.75 -26.78 0.07
CA VAL A 122 1.39 -25.94 -1.08
C VAL A 122 2.32 -24.74 -1.14
N CYS A 123 2.98 -24.59 -2.29
CA CYS A 123 4.08 -23.66 -2.47
C CYS A 123 4.13 -23.08 -3.90
N GLY A 124 5.14 -22.25 -4.15
CA GLY A 124 5.52 -21.83 -5.50
C GLY A 124 6.49 -22.81 -6.18
N THR A 125 6.78 -22.56 -7.45
CA THR A 125 7.93 -23.17 -8.15
C THR A 125 9.26 -22.84 -7.47
N GLU A 126 9.44 -21.57 -7.09
CA GLU A 126 10.50 -21.10 -6.18
C GLU A 126 10.07 -21.29 -4.70
N VAL A 127 10.98 -21.79 -3.86
CA VAL A 127 10.78 -22.01 -2.42
C VAL A 127 12.02 -21.53 -1.65
N GLY A 128 11.82 -20.75 -0.59
CA GLY A 128 12.89 -20.17 0.23
C GLY A 128 13.19 -20.91 1.54
N PHE A 129 12.47 -21.99 1.86
CA PHE A 129 12.69 -22.82 3.04
C PHE A 129 12.19 -24.24 2.76
N ASP A 130 13.03 -25.26 2.90
CA ASP A 130 12.67 -26.65 2.58
C ASP A 130 12.03 -27.36 3.78
N LEU A 131 10.69 -27.43 3.77
CA LEU A 131 9.91 -28.18 4.75
C LEU A 131 10.02 -29.71 4.57
N VAL A 132 10.41 -30.21 3.39
CA VAL A 132 10.53 -31.65 3.13
C VAL A 132 11.80 -32.19 3.81
N GLU A 133 12.93 -31.51 3.65
CA GLU A 133 14.17 -31.87 4.35
C GLU A 133 14.01 -31.69 5.87
N THR A 134 13.52 -30.51 6.30
CA THR A 134 13.40 -30.15 7.72
C THR A 134 12.51 -31.13 8.51
N LEU A 135 11.38 -31.54 7.95
CA LEU A 135 10.42 -32.42 8.63
C LEU A 135 10.66 -33.91 8.34
N GLY A 136 11.26 -34.26 7.19
CA GLY A 136 11.65 -35.63 6.84
C GLY A 136 12.66 -36.21 7.84
N GLY A 137 13.61 -35.39 8.32
CA GLY A 137 14.51 -35.74 9.43
C GLY A 137 13.81 -36.01 10.77
N ASN A 138 12.49 -35.86 10.86
CA ASN A 138 11.67 -36.17 12.04
C ASN A 138 10.58 -37.22 11.74
N GLY A 139 10.66 -37.88 10.59
CA GLY A 139 9.75 -38.98 10.20
C GLY A 139 8.44 -38.54 9.56
N PHE A 140 8.20 -37.23 9.35
CA PHE A 140 7.04 -36.77 8.60
C PHE A 140 7.27 -36.95 7.09
N GLU A 141 6.33 -37.60 6.41
CA GLU A 141 6.26 -37.58 4.96
C GLU A 141 5.66 -36.24 4.48
N VAL A 142 6.38 -35.49 3.63
CA VAL A 142 5.91 -34.20 3.11
C VAL A 142 5.84 -34.23 1.59
N HIS A 143 4.64 -34.10 1.04
CA HIS A 143 4.38 -33.98 -0.39
C HIS A 143 4.37 -32.50 -0.76
N ARG A 144 5.39 -32.04 -1.51
CA ARG A 144 5.46 -30.68 -2.04
C ARG A 144 4.64 -30.58 -3.34
N VAL A 145 3.71 -29.63 -3.41
CA VAL A 145 2.97 -29.29 -4.63
C VAL A 145 3.10 -27.81 -4.94
N ALA A 146 3.63 -27.49 -6.12
CA ALA A 146 3.64 -26.13 -6.65
C ALA A 146 2.29 -25.82 -7.30
N LEU A 147 1.50 -24.93 -6.69
CA LEU A 147 0.22 -24.46 -7.25
C LEU A 147 0.30 -23.03 -7.81
N TYR A 148 1.45 -22.37 -7.71
CA TYR A 148 1.66 -21.06 -8.34
C TYR A 148 3.10 -20.85 -8.82
N GLU A 149 3.27 -19.88 -9.71
CA GLU A 149 4.54 -19.40 -10.24
C GLU A 149 4.58 -17.86 -10.22
N ALA A 150 5.76 -17.29 -9.97
CA ALA A 150 6.01 -15.85 -10.12
C ALA A 150 6.55 -15.57 -11.53
N ARG A 151 5.67 -15.57 -12.53
CA ARG A 151 6.04 -15.50 -13.94
C ARG A 151 6.43 -14.09 -14.35
N GLN A 152 7.52 -13.97 -15.11
CA GLN A 152 7.97 -12.71 -15.73
C GLN A 152 7.02 -12.29 -16.85
N ALA A 153 6.82 -10.99 -17.06
CA ALA A 153 6.09 -10.48 -18.20
C ALA A 153 6.94 -10.55 -19.48
N ASP A 154 6.44 -11.17 -20.56
CA ASP A 154 7.17 -11.26 -21.85
C ASP A 154 7.25 -9.93 -22.62
N ARG A 155 6.47 -8.93 -22.18
CA ARG A 155 6.36 -7.59 -22.79
C ARG A 155 5.84 -6.59 -21.77
N LEU A 156 6.20 -5.31 -21.94
CA LEU A 156 5.58 -4.23 -21.18
C LEU A 156 4.06 -4.16 -21.50
N PRO A 157 3.20 -3.88 -20.50
CA PRO A 157 1.79 -3.63 -20.74
C PRO A 157 1.56 -2.46 -21.70
N ALA A 158 0.53 -2.55 -22.54
CA ALA A 158 0.28 -1.57 -23.61
C ALA A 158 0.15 -0.12 -23.10
N SER A 159 -0.35 0.08 -21.88
CA SER A 159 -0.40 1.37 -21.18
C SER A 159 0.99 1.98 -20.91
N ALA A 160 1.96 1.14 -20.53
CA ALA A 160 3.35 1.53 -20.31
C ALA A 160 4.08 1.79 -21.63
N THR A 161 3.91 0.90 -22.62
CA THR A 161 4.44 1.07 -23.98
C THR A 161 3.96 2.38 -24.60
N ALA A 162 2.67 2.68 -24.55
CA ALA A 162 2.11 3.92 -25.07
C ALA A 162 2.62 5.16 -24.31
N ALA A 163 2.75 5.09 -22.97
CA ALA A 163 3.28 6.20 -22.18
C ALA A 163 4.77 6.48 -22.46
N LEU A 164 5.57 5.44 -22.70
CA LEU A 164 6.96 5.56 -23.16
C LEU A 164 7.04 6.15 -24.57
N GLN A 165 6.29 5.60 -25.52
CA GLN A 165 6.26 6.07 -26.92
C GLN A 165 5.83 7.55 -27.02
N ALA A 166 4.86 7.97 -26.21
CA ALA A 166 4.42 9.37 -26.10
C ALA A 166 5.39 10.27 -25.31
N ARG A 167 6.51 9.73 -24.77
CA ARG A 167 7.45 10.41 -23.85
C ARG A 167 6.75 11.10 -22.67
N ALA A 168 5.66 10.50 -22.20
CA ALA A 168 4.73 11.10 -21.25
C ALA A 168 4.98 10.67 -19.78
N LEU A 169 6.07 9.98 -19.50
CA LEU A 169 6.49 9.55 -18.15
C LEU A 169 7.56 10.50 -17.62
N ASP A 170 7.42 10.95 -16.37
CA ASP A 170 8.44 11.72 -15.66
C ASP A 170 9.34 10.80 -14.82
N ILE A 171 8.76 9.75 -14.22
CA ILE A 171 9.43 8.84 -13.29
C ILE A 171 9.08 7.38 -13.59
N ALA A 172 10.07 6.48 -13.42
CA ALA A 172 9.84 5.05 -13.29
C ALA A 172 10.37 4.53 -11.94
N THR A 173 9.54 3.75 -11.22
CA THR A 173 9.83 3.27 -9.86
C THR A 173 10.23 1.80 -9.82
N PHE A 174 11.28 1.46 -9.07
CA PHE A 174 11.91 0.14 -9.05
C PHE A 174 12.11 -0.40 -7.63
N PHE A 175 11.71 -1.65 -7.40
CA PHE A 175 11.64 -2.23 -6.04
C PHE A 175 12.49 -3.49 -5.84
N SER A 176 13.15 -4.01 -6.87
CA SER A 176 14.13 -5.10 -6.74
C SER A 176 15.08 -5.15 -7.96
N PRO A 177 16.30 -5.69 -7.82
CA PRO A 177 17.21 -5.89 -8.96
C PRO A 177 16.58 -6.77 -10.06
N ARG A 178 15.82 -7.82 -9.67
CA ARG A 178 15.14 -8.73 -10.60
C ARG A 178 14.10 -8.01 -11.47
N ALA A 179 13.39 -7.02 -10.92
CA ALA A 179 12.45 -6.19 -11.67
C ALA A 179 13.15 -5.19 -12.60
N SER A 180 14.24 -4.60 -12.15
CA SER A 180 15.03 -3.64 -12.93
C SER A 180 15.72 -4.30 -14.14
N ALA A 181 16.28 -5.50 -13.97
CA ALA A 181 16.86 -6.27 -15.06
C ALA A 181 15.82 -6.56 -16.15
N LEU A 182 14.68 -7.15 -15.76
CA LEU A 182 13.57 -7.45 -16.66
C LEU A 182 13.02 -6.19 -17.34
N PHE A 183 12.91 -5.05 -16.64
CA PHE A 183 12.52 -3.80 -17.27
C PHE A 183 13.48 -3.38 -18.39
N GLY A 184 14.79 -3.48 -18.14
CA GLY A 184 15.82 -3.17 -19.12
C GLY A 184 15.79 -4.09 -20.33
N GLU A 185 15.62 -5.39 -20.11
CA GLU A 185 15.44 -6.41 -21.16
C GLU A 185 14.21 -6.07 -22.03
N LEU A 186 13.04 -5.82 -21.43
CA LEU A 186 11.80 -5.52 -22.15
C LEU A 186 11.84 -4.17 -22.88
N VAL A 187 12.44 -3.13 -22.31
CA VAL A 187 12.63 -1.83 -22.98
C VAL A 187 13.58 -1.98 -24.17
N THR A 188 14.67 -2.74 -24.01
CA THR A 188 15.66 -2.94 -25.08
C THR A 188 15.08 -3.78 -26.22
N GLY A 189 14.43 -4.91 -25.92
CA GLY A 189 13.76 -5.74 -26.92
C GLY A 189 12.61 -5.03 -27.66
N ALA A 190 11.96 -4.05 -27.02
CA ALA A 190 10.94 -3.21 -27.65
C ALA A 190 11.51 -1.97 -28.39
N ASN A 191 12.84 -1.78 -28.42
CA ASN A 191 13.51 -0.58 -28.95
C ASN A 191 13.04 0.74 -28.31
N LEU A 192 12.65 0.72 -27.04
CA LEU A 192 12.13 1.89 -26.30
C LEU A 192 13.22 2.64 -25.51
N GLY A 193 14.50 2.28 -25.64
CA GLY A 193 15.60 2.87 -24.86
C GLY A 193 15.65 4.41 -24.89
N ASP A 194 15.54 5.01 -26.08
CA ASP A 194 15.55 6.47 -26.23
C ASP A 194 14.34 7.20 -25.63
N ALA A 195 13.27 6.47 -25.27
CA ALA A 195 12.12 6.99 -24.54
C ALA A 195 12.38 7.16 -23.04
N LEU A 196 13.49 6.63 -22.51
CA LEU A 196 13.91 6.81 -21.12
C LEU A 196 14.61 8.16 -20.85
N ARG A 197 15.10 8.85 -21.89
CA ARG A 197 15.83 10.13 -21.77
C ARG A 197 15.15 11.25 -20.96
N PRO A 198 13.81 11.43 -20.95
CA PRO A 198 13.14 12.39 -20.06
C PRO A 198 12.83 11.83 -18.66
N VAL A 199 12.92 10.50 -18.47
CA VAL A 199 12.45 9.79 -17.29
C VAL A 199 13.53 9.71 -16.22
N THR A 200 13.21 10.00 -14.95
CA THR A 200 14.07 9.66 -13.81
C THR A 200 13.75 8.25 -13.30
N ALA A 201 14.76 7.39 -13.15
CA ALA A 201 14.62 6.12 -12.44
C ALA A 201 14.74 6.38 -10.92
N VAL A 202 13.71 6.02 -10.16
CA VAL A 202 13.72 6.06 -8.68
C VAL A 202 13.65 4.63 -8.16
N ALA A 203 14.55 4.24 -7.27
CA ALA A 203 14.57 2.88 -6.75
C ALA A 203 14.66 2.81 -5.21
N ILE A 204 14.19 1.71 -4.64
CA ILE A 204 14.24 1.44 -3.20
C ILE A 204 15.67 1.25 -2.64
N SER A 205 16.66 1.02 -3.49
CA SER A 205 18.08 0.89 -3.11
C SER A 205 19.02 1.01 -4.31
N PRO A 206 20.33 1.27 -4.10
CA PRO A 206 21.32 1.28 -5.19
C PRO A 206 21.42 -0.07 -5.93
N ALA A 207 21.25 -1.19 -5.22
CA ALA A 207 21.24 -2.52 -5.82
C ALA A 207 20.07 -2.69 -6.82
N ALA A 208 18.93 -2.03 -6.58
CA ALA A 208 17.83 -2.02 -7.53
C ALA A 208 18.05 -1.06 -8.72
N LEU A 209 19.00 -0.12 -8.67
CA LEU A 209 19.41 0.67 -9.84
C LEU A 209 20.45 -0.04 -10.71
N ALA A 210 21.32 -0.88 -10.14
CA ALA A 210 22.48 -1.42 -10.85
C ALA A 210 22.17 -2.07 -12.23
N PRO A 211 21.07 -2.84 -12.43
CA PRO A 211 20.72 -3.39 -13.74
C PRO A 211 20.31 -2.35 -14.79
N LEU A 212 19.98 -1.13 -14.37
CA LEU A 212 19.55 -0.03 -15.24
C LEU A 212 20.71 0.87 -15.71
N ALA A 213 21.94 0.64 -15.21
CA ALA A 213 23.07 1.57 -15.38
C ALA A 213 23.49 1.81 -16.85
N ALA A 214 23.15 0.90 -17.77
CA ALA A 214 23.40 1.04 -19.21
C ALA A 214 22.26 1.76 -19.98
N LEU A 215 21.14 2.08 -19.32
CA LEU A 215 19.96 2.68 -19.96
C LEU A 215 19.99 4.21 -19.86
N PRO A 216 19.60 4.96 -20.91
CA PRO A 216 19.75 6.41 -20.96
C PRO A 216 18.60 7.13 -20.23
N PHE A 217 18.47 6.91 -18.93
CA PHE A 217 17.58 7.68 -18.06
C PHE A 217 18.09 9.12 -17.89
N LYS A 218 17.18 10.06 -17.59
CA LYS A 218 17.51 11.46 -17.22
C LYS A 218 18.39 11.54 -15.97
N ALA A 219 18.06 10.72 -14.98
CA ALA A 219 18.75 10.55 -13.71
C ALA A 219 18.38 9.18 -13.11
N ALA A 220 19.20 8.68 -12.21
CA ALA A 220 18.96 7.43 -11.48
C ALA A 220 19.21 7.67 -9.99
N ILE A 221 18.18 7.52 -9.15
CA ILE A 221 18.21 7.93 -7.74
C ILE A 221 17.72 6.79 -6.86
N ALA A 222 18.49 6.48 -5.81
CA ALA A 222 18.13 5.49 -4.81
C ALA A 222 17.61 6.19 -3.56
N ALA A 223 16.49 5.71 -3.02
CA ALA A 223 15.95 6.17 -1.75
C ALA A 223 16.94 5.87 -0.60
N GLU A 224 17.08 6.80 0.35
CA GLU A 224 18.02 6.71 1.48
C GLU A 224 17.84 5.45 2.34
N ARG A 225 16.59 4.95 2.42
CA ARG A 225 16.17 3.83 3.26
C ARG A 225 15.31 2.88 2.42
N PRO A 226 15.46 1.56 2.54
CA PRO A 226 14.75 0.57 1.73
C PRO A 226 13.28 0.41 2.17
N THR A 227 12.50 1.48 2.02
CA THR A 227 11.12 1.59 2.49
C THR A 227 10.22 2.16 1.39
N ARG A 228 8.92 1.84 1.43
CA ARG A 228 7.95 2.45 0.51
C ARG A 228 7.87 3.96 0.68
N GLN A 229 8.00 4.46 1.92
CA GLN A 229 7.88 5.88 2.21
C GLN A 229 9.03 6.68 1.60
N ALA A 230 10.29 6.26 1.78
CA ALA A 230 11.44 6.96 1.19
C ALA A 230 11.41 7.00 -0.36
N VAL A 231 10.73 6.05 -1.02
CA VAL A 231 10.47 6.10 -2.48
C VAL A 231 9.37 7.09 -2.84
N LEU A 232 8.37 7.31 -1.97
CA LEU A 232 7.37 8.38 -2.13
C LEU A 232 7.99 9.76 -1.86
N ASP A 233 8.76 9.89 -0.78
CA ASP A 233 9.43 11.13 -0.37
C ASP A 233 10.34 11.66 -1.50
N GLU A 234 11.05 10.76 -2.20
CA GLU A 234 11.89 11.09 -3.36
C GLU A 234 11.07 11.52 -4.59
N VAL A 235 9.89 10.92 -4.82
CA VAL A 235 8.96 11.36 -5.89
C VAL A 235 8.39 12.75 -5.57
N ASP A 236 8.06 13.04 -4.31
CA ASP A 236 7.57 14.34 -3.86
C ASP A 236 8.66 15.44 -3.94
N ARG A 237 9.92 15.08 -3.67
CA ARG A 237 11.11 15.95 -3.88
C ARG A 237 11.25 16.33 -5.35
N LEU A 238 11.25 15.35 -6.26
CA LEU A 238 11.37 15.55 -7.70
C LEU A 238 10.20 16.36 -8.28
N ALA A 239 8.99 16.20 -7.75
CA ALA A 239 7.84 17.06 -8.10
C ALA A 239 8.13 18.54 -7.79
N THR A 240 8.68 18.80 -6.61
CA THR A 240 8.94 20.16 -6.11
C THR A 240 10.04 20.86 -6.91
N GLU A 241 11.14 20.15 -7.21
CA GLU A 241 12.24 20.65 -8.04
C GLU A 241 11.79 20.96 -9.47
N GLY A 242 10.94 20.09 -10.06
CA GLY A 242 10.34 20.32 -11.38
C GLY A 242 9.43 21.55 -11.44
N ILE A 243 8.74 21.89 -10.35
CA ILE A 243 7.93 23.11 -10.26
C ILE A 243 8.84 24.35 -10.15
N GLN A 244 9.84 24.35 -9.26
CA GLN A 244 10.71 25.50 -9.04
C GLN A 244 11.52 25.88 -10.30
N GLY A 245 11.97 24.89 -11.08
CA GLY A 245 12.64 25.09 -12.37
C GLY A 245 11.80 25.80 -13.45
N SER A 246 10.49 25.94 -13.25
CA SER A 246 9.58 26.66 -14.17
C SER A 246 9.28 28.11 -13.79
N VAL A 247 9.69 28.56 -12.59
CA VAL A 247 9.29 29.87 -12.02
C VAL A 247 10.40 30.94 -12.16
N GLN A 248 11.65 30.56 -12.40
CA GLN A 248 12.77 31.50 -12.59
C GLN A 248 13.20 31.65 -14.05
N ALA A 249 12.29 32.15 -14.89
CA ALA A 249 12.56 32.45 -16.31
C ALA A 249 12.02 33.83 -16.72
N SER A 250 12.35 34.89 -15.97
CA SER A 250 12.00 36.28 -16.31
C SER A 250 12.91 37.32 -15.65
N GLY A 251 13.59 38.11 -16.48
CA GLY A 251 14.01 39.48 -16.14
C GLY A 251 15.40 39.69 -15.50
N ARG A 252 16.45 39.74 -16.33
CA ARG A 252 17.40 40.87 -16.35
C ARG A 252 18.34 40.84 -17.56
N GLU A 253 18.13 41.76 -18.49
CA GLU A 253 19.16 42.20 -19.43
C GLU A 253 20.05 43.25 -18.78
N GLN A 254 21.36 43.24 -19.07
CA GLN A 254 22.19 44.44 -19.20
C GLN A 254 23.57 44.09 -19.80
N ALA A 255 23.94 44.77 -20.87
CA ALA A 255 25.31 44.85 -21.39
C ALA A 255 25.93 46.21 -21.00
N PRO A 256 27.26 46.39 -21.12
CA PRO A 256 27.70 47.24 -22.24
C PRO A 256 29.08 46.92 -22.88
N VAL A 257 29.10 47.02 -24.22
CA VAL A 257 30.04 47.72 -25.17
C VAL A 257 31.53 47.98 -24.82
N THR A 258 32.35 48.05 -25.88
CA THR A 258 33.78 48.48 -26.04
C THR A 258 34.83 47.36 -26.01
N ASP A 259 35.85 47.30 -26.89
CA ASP A 259 36.03 47.97 -28.21
C ASP A 259 36.96 47.15 -29.16
N ASN A 260 37.13 47.63 -30.40
CA ASN A 260 37.83 47.00 -31.56
C ASN A 260 39.39 47.23 -31.52
N PRO A 261 40.28 46.89 -32.51
CA PRO A 261 40.07 46.34 -33.88
C PRO A 261 41.14 45.36 -34.48
N MET A 262 40.98 45.08 -35.79
CA MET A 262 41.98 44.75 -36.84
C MET A 262 42.65 43.36 -36.95
N SER A 263 42.42 42.69 -38.09
CA SER A 263 43.44 42.51 -39.16
C SER A 263 42.78 42.11 -40.50
N ASP A 264 43.44 42.43 -41.62
CA ASP A 264 42.87 42.33 -42.98
C ASP A 264 42.89 40.93 -43.63
N SER A 265 41.95 40.67 -44.55
CA SER A 265 42.28 40.48 -45.98
C SER A 265 41.06 40.29 -46.90
N THR A 266 41.12 40.94 -48.06
CA THR A 266 40.26 40.81 -49.26
C THR A 266 41.20 40.76 -50.49
N PRO A 267 40.80 40.48 -51.76
CA PRO A 267 39.45 40.62 -52.33
C PRO A 267 39.04 39.60 -53.44
N SER A 268 37.90 39.90 -54.10
CA SER A 268 37.45 39.44 -55.42
C SER A 268 36.88 37.99 -55.47
N SER A 269 35.68 37.76 -56.01
CA SER A 269 35.09 38.37 -57.21
C SER A 269 33.54 38.30 -57.25
N SER A 270 32.95 38.89 -58.29
CA SER A 270 31.51 38.87 -58.64
C SER A 270 31.38 39.01 -60.16
N PRO A 271 30.20 38.84 -60.80
CA PRO A 271 28.88 38.42 -60.29
C PRO A 271 28.34 37.17 -61.04
N VAL A 272 27.04 36.82 -60.88
CA VAL A 272 26.13 36.49 -62.00
C VAL A 272 24.66 36.38 -61.55
N GLU A 273 23.79 37.00 -62.36
CA GLU A 273 22.33 36.85 -62.57
C GLU A 273 21.36 36.37 -61.48
N ALA A 274 20.24 37.10 -61.39
CA ALA A 274 19.04 36.68 -60.67
C ALA A 274 18.24 35.61 -61.44
N ARG A 275 17.55 34.73 -60.70
CA ARG A 275 16.40 33.98 -61.21
C ARG A 275 15.20 34.15 -60.28
N THR A 276 14.08 34.57 -60.85
CA THR A 276 12.81 34.71 -60.16
C THR A 276 12.28 33.34 -59.75
N ALA A 277 11.84 33.19 -58.50
CA ALA A 277 11.08 32.05 -58.02
C ALA A 277 9.94 32.57 -57.12
N GLU A 278 8.73 32.04 -57.31
CA GLU A 278 7.52 32.53 -56.67
C GLU A 278 7.41 32.07 -55.20
N PRO A 279 6.74 32.83 -54.31
CA PRO A 279 6.49 32.41 -52.95
C PRO A 279 5.52 31.22 -52.91
N ALA A 280 6.01 30.07 -52.47
CA ALA A 280 5.20 28.85 -52.35
C ALA A 280 4.01 29.04 -51.40
N GLN A 281 2.79 28.86 -51.91
CA GLN A 281 1.56 29.11 -51.15
C GLN A 281 1.34 28.05 -50.06
N ILE A 282 1.09 28.50 -48.82
CA ILE A 282 0.75 27.62 -47.70
C ILE A 282 -0.71 27.17 -47.87
N VAL A 283 -0.91 25.94 -48.35
CA VAL A 283 -2.24 25.34 -48.54
C VAL A 283 -2.83 24.91 -47.20
N ILE A 284 -3.56 25.82 -46.54
CA ILE A 284 -4.37 25.51 -45.36
C ILE A 284 -5.57 24.65 -45.81
N ARG A 285 -5.46 23.32 -45.70
CA ARG A 285 -6.61 22.42 -45.89
C ARG A 285 -7.59 22.61 -44.74
N ARG A 286 -8.75 23.21 -45.05
CA ARG A 286 -9.89 23.31 -44.12
C ARG A 286 -10.30 21.91 -43.65
N GLY A 287 -10.45 21.73 -42.34
CA GLY A 287 -10.73 20.43 -41.73
C GLY A 287 -12.15 19.92 -41.99
N LEU A 288 -12.29 18.59 -42.02
CA LEU A 288 -13.59 17.93 -41.91
C LEU A 288 -14.05 18.04 -40.46
N GLY A 289 -15.20 18.69 -40.22
CA GLY A 289 -15.57 19.18 -38.89
C GLY A 289 -15.89 18.09 -37.86
N PHE A 290 -15.67 18.43 -36.58
CA PHE A 290 -15.88 17.61 -35.37
C PHE A 290 -17.24 16.87 -35.33
N PHE A 291 -18.29 17.47 -35.94
CA PHE A 291 -19.63 16.90 -36.06
C PHE A 291 -19.68 15.57 -36.85
N GLY A 292 -18.78 15.35 -37.82
CA GLY A 292 -18.78 14.12 -38.63
C GLY A 292 -18.45 12.87 -37.81
N ALA A 293 -17.50 12.99 -36.89
CA ALA A 293 -17.15 11.91 -35.95
C ALA A 293 -18.28 11.64 -34.95
N LEU A 294 -18.96 12.69 -34.48
CA LEU A 294 -20.06 12.58 -33.53
C LEU A 294 -21.26 11.82 -34.13
N LEU A 295 -21.68 12.17 -35.36
CA LEU A 295 -22.78 11.47 -36.04
C LEU A 295 -22.43 10.01 -36.37
N GLY A 296 -21.18 9.73 -36.76
CA GLY A 296 -20.71 8.36 -36.97
C GLY A 296 -20.79 7.50 -35.70
N GLY A 297 -20.40 8.06 -34.55
CA GLY A 297 -20.52 7.40 -33.25
C GLY A 297 -21.96 7.09 -32.84
N VAL A 298 -22.88 8.05 -33.03
CA VAL A 298 -24.31 7.86 -32.73
C VAL A 298 -24.94 6.80 -33.64
N ALA A 299 -24.61 6.80 -34.94
CA ALA A 299 -25.09 5.77 -35.88
C ALA A 299 -24.58 4.37 -35.49
N GLY A 300 -23.30 4.25 -35.14
CA GLY A 300 -22.72 2.99 -34.65
C GLY A 300 -23.37 2.46 -33.37
N ALA A 301 -23.64 3.36 -32.40
CA ALA A 301 -24.34 3.01 -31.16
C ALA A 301 -25.78 2.53 -31.43
N LEU A 302 -26.49 3.16 -32.38
CA LEU A 302 -27.85 2.74 -32.74
C LEU A 302 -27.89 1.35 -33.38
N VAL A 303 -26.94 1.05 -34.28
CA VAL A 303 -26.79 -0.28 -34.89
C VAL A 303 -26.46 -1.35 -33.83
N PHE A 304 -25.58 -1.02 -32.87
CA PHE A 304 -25.25 -1.93 -31.77
C PHE A 304 -26.45 -2.21 -30.85
N LEU A 305 -27.25 -1.19 -30.54
CA LEU A 305 -28.50 -1.34 -29.78
C LEU A 305 -29.50 -2.24 -30.51
N VAL A 306 -29.68 -2.05 -31.81
CA VAL A 306 -30.57 -2.89 -32.64
C VAL A 306 -30.06 -4.33 -32.71
N ALA A 307 -28.74 -4.57 -32.79
CA ALA A 307 -28.16 -5.91 -32.75
C ALA A 307 -28.38 -6.64 -31.40
N ILE A 308 -28.30 -5.91 -30.29
CA ILE A 308 -28.66 -6.45 -28.96
C ILE A 308 -30.15 -6.80 -28.93
N VAL A 309 -31.04 -5.89 -29.33
CA VAL A 309 -32.50 -6.14 -29.33
C VAL A 309 -32.88 -7.30 -30.25
N ALA A 310 -32.24 -7.45 -31.40
CA ALA A 310 -32.45 -8.54 -32.33
C ALA A 310 -31.93 -9.90 -31.82
N THR A 311 -31.01 -9.92 -30.85
CA THR A 311 -30.46 -11.16 -30.25
C THR A 311 -31.13 -11.55 -28.93
N LEU A 312 -31.94 -10.68 -28.31
CA LEU A 312 -32.78 -11.02 -27.15
C LEU A 312 -33.56 -12.36 -27.25
N PRO A 313 -34.22 -12.72 -28.39
CA PRO A 313 -34.94 -14.01 -28.47
C PRO A 313 -34.01 -15.24 -28.55
N LEU A 314 -32.69 -15.05 -28.65
CA LEU A 314 -31.67 -16.11 -28.67
C LEU A 314 -30.91 -16.22 -27.33
N TRP A 315 -31.22 -15.37 -26.35
CA TRP A 315 -30.55 -15.41 -25.04
C TRP A 315 -31.08 -16.57 -24.18
N PRO A 316 -30.20 -17.30 -23.45
CA PRO A 316 -30.61 -18.44 -22.62
C PRO A 316 -31.55 -18.01 -21.49
N HIS A 317 -32.58 -18.83 -21.22
CA HIS A 317 -33.74 -18.46 -20.40
C HIS A 317 -33.43 -17.89 -19.00
N PHE A 318 -32.30 -18.26 -18.39
CA PHE A 318 -31.83 -17.71 -17.10
C PHE A 318 -31.69 -16.17 -17.11
N LEU A 319 -31.27 -15.58 -18.24
CA LEU A 319 -31.18 -14.12 -18.38
C LEU A 319 -32.57 -13.47 -18.51
N MET A 320 -33.57 -14.17 -19.08
CA MET A 320 -34.94 -13.66 -19.13
C MET A 320 -35.62 -13.64 -17.74
N SER A 321 -35.33 -14.61 -16.86
CA SER A 321 -35.84 -14.59 -15.48
C SER A 321 -35.33 -13.39 -14.66
N LEU A 322 -34.05 -13.02 -14.84
CA LEU A 322 -33.47 -11.81 -14.23
C LEU A 322 -34.09 -10.51 -14.77
N TRP A 323 -34.46 -10.47 -16.05
CA TRP A 323 -35.00 -9.26 -16.70
C TRP A 323 -36.52 -9.09 -16.57
N ARG A 324 -37.27 -10.15 -16.26
CA ARG A 324 -38.74 -10.09 -16.08
C ARG A 324 -39.22 -9.94 -14.63
N GLY A 325 -38.31 -9.92 -13.66
CA GLY A 325 -38.67 -9.76 -12.24
C GLY A 325 -39.46 -10.95 -11.69
N GLY A 326 -38.97 -12.18 -11.93
CA GLY A 326 -39.47 -13.36 -11.21
C GLY A 326 -39.05 -13.34 -9.74
N ASP A 327 -39.89 -13.88 -8.86
CA ASP A 327 -39.76 -13.72 -7.40
C ASP A 327 -38.40 -14.18 -6.84
N ALA A 328 -37.64 -13.21 -6.33
CA ALA A 328 -36.48 -13.42 -5.47
C ALA A 328 -36.75 -12.74 -4.11
N PRO A 329 -36.31 -13.32 -2.99
CA PRO A 329 -36.57 -12.76 -1.66
C PRO A 329 -35.96 -11.35 -1.54
N ALA A 330 -36.71 -10.43 -0.93
CA ALA A 330 -36.32 -9.03 -0.83
C ALA A 330 -35.00 -8.88 -0.07
N ILE A 331 -33.96 -8.40 -0.76
CA ILE A 331 -32.67 -8.10 -0.15
C ILE A 331 -32.80 -6.78 0.61
N ASP A 332 -32.99 -6.86 1.93
CA ASP A 332 -33.06 -5.68 2.79
C ASP A 332 -31.67 -5.03 2.92
N VAL A 333 -31.47 -3.96 2.15
CA VAL A 333 -30.26 -3.12 2.16
C VAL A 333 -30.06 -2.42 3.52
N GLY A 334 -31.13 -2.22 4.30
CA GLY A 334 -31.07 -1.76 5.68
C GLY A 334 -30.48 -2.83 6.61
N GLN A 335 -30.89 -4.09 6.45
CA GLN A 335 -30.36 -5.21 7.24
C GLN A 335 -28.87 -5.43 6.94
N ILE A 336 -28.46 -5.48 5.66
CA ILE A 336 -27.03 -5.58 5.27
C ILE A 336 -26.21 -4.42 5.86
N ARG A 337 -26.77 -3.21 5.91
CA ARG A 337 -26.11 -2.03 6.54
C ARG A 337 -26.02 -2.15 8.06
N ALA A 338 -27.02 -2.73 8.72
CA ALA A 338 -27.00 -2.98 10.16
C ALA A 338 -25.97 -4.05 10.54
N ASP A 339 -25.88 -5.13 9.76
CA ASP A 339 -24.91 -6.22 9.97
C ASP A 339 -23.47 -5.74 9.73
N ALA A 340 -23.22 -5.01 8.64
CA ALA A 340 -21.92 -4.37 8.39
C ALA A 340 -21.52 -3.38 9.49
N GLY A 341 -22.48 -2.56 9.98
CA GLY A 341 -22.27 -1.64 11.09
C GLY A 341 -22.00 -2.33 12.43
N THR A 342 -22.50 -3.56 12.61
CA THR A 342 -22.27 -4.38 13.81
C THR A 342 -20.91 -5.09 13.72
N ALA A 343 -20.57 -5.67 12.57
CA ALA A 343 -19.27 -6.29 12.31
C ALA A 343 -18.10 -5.30 12.48
N ALA A 344 -18.26 -4.06 12.02
CA ALA A 344 -17.27 -3.00 12.22
C ALA A 344 -17.06 -2.67 13.70
N ARG A 345 -18.14 -2.62 14.51
CA ARG A 345 -18.05 -2.37 15.95
C ARG A 345 -17.38 -3.53 16.70
N SER A 346 -17.70 -4.78 16.38
CA SER A 346 -17.04 -5.95 16.98
C SER A 346 -15.55 -6.01 16.63
N ALA A 347 -15.16 -5.65 15.41
CA ALA A 347 -13.74 -5.58 15.02
C ALA A 347 -12.98 -4.51 15.83
N ILE A 348 -13.59 -3.34 16.04
CA ILE A 348 -12.99 -2.25 16.84
C ILE A 348 -12.85 -2.66 18.32
N GLU A 349 -13.87 -3.28 18.93
CA GLU A 349 -13.76 -3.74 20.33
C GLU A 349 -12.75 -4.89 20.51
N VAL A 350 -12.57 -5.77 19.51
CA VAL A 350 -11.49 -6.79 19.53
C VAL A 350 -10.10 -6.13 19.51
N VAL A 351 -9.87 -5.16 18.63
CA VAL A 351 -8.59 -4.42 18.58
C VAL A 351 -8.36 -3.62 19.87
N ARG A 352 -9.41 -3.01 20.42
CA ARG A 352 -9.37 -2.31 21.72
C ARG A 352 -8.99 -3.25 22.86
N HIS A 353 -9.50 -4.48 22.85
CA HIS A 353 -9.19 -5.47 23.89
C HIS A 353 -7.74 -5.97 23.80
N ASP A 354 -7.23 -6.24 22.59
CA ASP A 354 -5.81 -6.59 22.37
C ASP A 354 -4.87 -5.45 22.83
N LEU A 355 -5.17 -4.20 22.48
CA LEU A 355 -4.40 -3.03 22.95
C LEU A 355 -4.47 -2.87 24.48
N GLY A 356 -5.61 -3.16 25.10
CA GLY A 356 -5.77 -3.18 26.55
C GLY A 356 -4.89 -4.23 27.23
N GLN A 357 -4.90 -5.48 26.73
CA GLN A 357 -4.06 -6.56 27.26
C GLN A 357 -2.55 -6.25 27.11
N ARG A 358 -2.13 -5.64 26.00
CA ARG A 358 -0.73 -5.18 25.81
C ARG A 358 -0.35 -4.11 26.84
N LEU A 359 -1.25 -3.19 27.17
CA LEU A 359 -1.04 -2.17 28.19
C LEU A 359 -0.87 -2.78 29.59
N GLU A 360 -1.70 -3.76 29.94
CA GLU A 360 -1.65 -4.45 31.24
C GLU A 360 -0.40 -5.32 31.39
N GLU A 361 0.03 -6.03 30.34
CA GLU A 361 1.29 -6.77 30.33
C GLU A 361 2.52 -5.83 30.42
N LEU A 362 2.48 -4.64 29.82
CA LEU A 362 3.55 -3.64 29.95
C LEU A 362 3.61 -3.03 31.36
N ASP A 363 2.48 -2.69 31.97
CA ASP A 363 2.43 -2.23 33.37
C ASP A 363 2.91 -3.32 34.35
N LYS A 364 2.54 -4.58 34.10
CA LYS A 364 3.02 -5.74 34.86
C LYS A 364 4.54 -5.96 34.71
N ARG A 365 5.11 -5.75 33.51
CA ARG A 365 6.57 -5.76 33.30
C ARG A 365 7.26 -4.59 34.00
N LEU A 366 6.67 -3.39 33.98
CA LEU A 366 7.18 -2.23 34.72
C LEU A 366 7.22 -2.51 36.23
N LYS A 367 6.17 -3.12 36.79
CA LYS A 367 6.14 -3.56 38.20
C LYS A 367 7.19 -4.62 38.49
N ALA A 368 7.29 -5.67 37.66
CA ALA A 368 8.30 -6.71 37.82
C ALA A 368 9.75 -6.17 37.72
N LEU A 369 10.00 -5.14 36.92
CA LEU A 369 11.29 -4.45 36.85
C LEU A 369 11.54 -3.55 38.07
N ALA A 370 10.51 -2.88 38.60
CA ALA A 370 10.60 -2.13 39.85
C ALA A 370 10.84 -3.05 41.07
N ASP A 371 10.21 -4.22 41.11
CA ASP A 371 10.36 -5.23 42.17
C ASP A 371 11.73 -5.93 42.11
N ASN A 372 12.25 -6.21 40.90
CA ASN A 372 13.63 -6.68 40.71
C ASN A 372 14.69 -5.57 40.91
N GLY A 373 14.28 -4.30 40.86
CA GLY A 373 15.09 -3.11 41.17
C GLY A 373 15.38 -2.95 42.66
N GLY A 374 15.72 -4.03 43.34
CA GLY A 374 15.72 -4.18 44.80
C GLY A 374 16.82 -3.42 45.54
N ASN A 375 16.72 -2.08 45.61
CA ASN A 375 17.33 -1.32 46.70
C ASN A 375 16.36 -0.27 47.27
N LYS A 376 16.27 -0.21 48.60
CA LYS A 376 15.10 0.30 49.33
C LYS A 376 15.36 1.68 49.94
N ALA A 377 15.39 2.72 49.10
CA ALA A 377 15.49 4.11 49.56
C ALA A 377 14.82 5.12 48.60
N ALA A 378 14.36 6.24 49.16
CA ALA A 378 14.04 7.50 48.47
C ALA A 378 12.96 7.49 47.35
N VAL A 379 11.72 7.09 47.69
CA VAL A 379 10.53 7.69 47.04
C VAL A 379 9.90 8.71 48.00
N ALA A 380 10.45 9.92 47.98
CA ALA A 380 10.02 11.04 48.81
C ALA A 380 10.22 12.39 48.11
N ASP A 381 9.96 12.46 46.80
CA ASP A 381 10.02 13.70 46.04
C ASP A 381 8.70 14.48 46.16
N PRO A 382 8.69 15.70 46.76
CA PRO A 382 7.49 16.49 46.90
C PRO A 382 6.89 16.96 45.56
N ALA A 383 7.66 16.98 44.46
CA ALA A 383 7.15 17.36 43.14
C ALA A 383 6.05 16.42 42.63
N ILE A 384 6.11 15.12 42.97
CA ILE A 384 5.07 14.14 42.60
C ILE A 384 3.80 14.35 43.44
N ALA A 385 3.94 14.74 44.70
CA ALA A 385 2.79 15.12 45.54
C ALA A 385 2.15 16.42 45.05
N GLU A 386 2.95 17.41 44.66
CA GLU A 386 2.46 18.67 44.09
C GLU A 386 1.77 18.44 42.73
N LEU A 387 2.33 17.61 41.84
CA LEU A 387 1.70 17.26 40.57
C LEU A 387 0.36 16.52 40.77
N ARG A 388 0.28 15.57 41.70
CA ARG A 388 -1.00 14.93 42.06
C ARG A 388 -2.00 15.92 42.65
N GLY A 389 -1.55 16.85 43.50
CA GLY A 389 -2.39 17.93 44.02
C GLY A 389 -2.90 18.87 42.92
N ARG A 390 -2.05 19.23 41.96
CA ARG A 390 -2.41 20.05 40.78
C ARG A 390 -3.39 19.31 39.87
N ILE A 391 -3.23 18.00 39.66
CA ILE A 391 -4.17 17.18 38.88
C ILE A 391 -5.53 17.09 39.57
N ALA A 392 -5.57 16.75 40.87
CA ALA A 392 -6.84 16.70 41.63
C ALA A 392 -7.55 18.07 41.67
N ALA A 393 -6.79 19.17 41.73
CA ALA A 393 -7.31 20.55 41.66
C ALA A 393 -7.70 21.01 40.24
N LEU A 394 -7.38 20.24 39.20
CA LEU A 394 -7.87 20.43 37.82
C LEU A 394 -9.10 19.56 37.54
N GLU A 395 -9.14 18.34 38.08
CA GLU A 395 -10.28 17.42 37.95
C GLU A 395 -11.53 17.90 38.71
N ASN A 396 -11.37 18.65 39.80
CA ASN A 396 -12.47 19.18 40.60
C ASN A 396 -12.40 20.71 40.78
N ARG A 397 -12.77 21.49 39.74
CA ARG A 397 -12.88 22.94 39.88
C ARG A 397 -13.98 23.66 39.06
N PRO A 398 -15.08 24.05 39.71
CA PRO A 398 -15.88 25.23 39.35
C PRO A 398 -15.17 26.56 39.66
N ALA A 399 -15.77 27.68 39.23
CA ALA A 399 -15.19 29.03 39.29
C ALA A 399 -14.86 29.57 40.73
N PRO A 400 -13.97 30.59 40.88
CA PRO A 400 -13.36 31.06 42.15
C PRO A 400 -14.31 31.91 43.03
N PRO A 401 -13.99 32.31 44.30
CA PRO A 401 -12.66 32.58 44.91
C PRO A 401 -12.44 31.87 46.29
N ALA A 402 -11.40 32.12 47.12
CA ALA A 402 -10.32 33.13 47.17
C ALA A 402 -8.99 32.57 47.76
N SER A 403 -7.94 33.40 47.81
CA SER A 403 -6.68 33.21 48.57
C SER A 403 -6.83 33.72 50.04
N PRO A 404 -5.88 33.59 51.00
CA PRO A 404 -4.44 33.30 50.86
C PRO A 404 -3.77 32.40 51.94
N ALA A 405 -2.41 32.39 51.90
CA ALA A 405 -1.44 32.24 53.01
C ALA A 405 -0.57 30.95 53.06
N ALA A 406 0.73 31.17 53.32
CA ALA A 406 1.78 30.19 53.67
C ALA A 406 2.29 30.49 55.11
N PRO A 407 3.16 29.68 55.76
CA PRO A 407 4.58 29.54 55.38
C PRO A 407 5.21 28.14 55.63
N ALA A 408 6.54 28.05 55.56
CA ALA A 408 7.43 26.87 55.75
C ALA A 408 8.71 27.32 56.53
N PRO A 409 9.83 26.54 56.67
CA PRO A 409 10.10 25.13 56.39
C PRO A 409 10.34 24.33 57.71
N PRO A 410 11.53 23.95 58.28
CA PRO A 410 12.95 23.95 57.84
C PRO A 410 13.69 22.58 57.88
N THR A 411 14.89 22.52 57.24
CA THR A 411 16.03 21.57 57.48
C THR A 411 15.82 20.04 57.31
N ALA A 412 16.75 19.24 56.74
CA ALA A 412 18.15 19.45 56.34
C ALA A 412 18.61 18.53 55.19
N SER A 413 19.74 18.87 54.57
CA SER A 413 20.64 18.00 53.79
C SER A 413 21.85 17.60 54.69
N PRO A 414 22.71 16.59 54.38
CA PRO A 414 22.98 16.03 53.05
C PRO A 414 23.15 14.49 52.95
N VAL A 415 23.29 13.99 51.72
CA VAL A 415 24.31 13.03 51.24
C VAL A 415 24.10 12.82 49.73
N ALA A 416 25.16 12.68 48.93
CA ALA A 416 25.07 12.43 47.49
C ALA A 416 25.11 10.91 47.18
N PRO A 417 24.14 10.35 46.42
CA PRO A 417 24.22 9.00 45.87
C PRO A 417 25.02 8.97 44.54
N PRO A 418 25.49 7.80 44.09
CA PRO A 418 26.23 7.66 42.83
C PRO A 418 25.32 7.80 41.59
N SER A 419 25.92 8.18 40.47
CA SER A 419 25.24 8.33 39.18
C SER A 419 24.62 7.01 38.67
N PRO A 420 23.39 7.03 38.10
CA PRO A 420 22.80 5.88 37.44
C PRO A 420 23.48 5.57 36.08
N ASN A 421 23.17 4.40 35.50
CA ASN A 421 23.71 3.99 34.20
C ASN A 421 23.00 4.76 33.06
N PRO A 422 23.70 5.55 32.23
CA PRO A 422 23.07 6.43 31.24
C PRO A 422 22.34 5.68 30.11
N GLU A 423 22.66 4.40 29.87
CA GLU A 423 21.91 3.57 28.92
C GLU A 423 20.48 3.31 29.41
N THR A 424 20.31 3.03 30.71
CA THR A 424 19.00 2.79 31.32
C THR A 424 18.15 4.06 31.36
N GLU A 425 18.74 5.23 31.62
CA GLU A 425 18.02 6.52 31.52
C GLU A 425 17.53 6.78 30.08
N LYS A 426 18.37 6.46 29.08
CA LYS A 426 18.02 6.60 27.66
C LYS A 426 16.90 5.64 27.24
N GLU A 427 16.95 4.37 27.67
CA GLU A 427 15.87 3.40 27.42
C GLU A 427 14.54 3.85 28.06
N VAL A 428 14.56 4.34 29.30
CA VAL A 428 13.39 4.92 29.96
C VAL A 428 12.84 6.12 29.19
N ALA A 429 13.72 7.01 28.70
CA ALA A 429 13.32 8.18 27.92
C ALA A 429 12.79 7.84 26.51
N ASP A 430 13.27 6.77 25.87
CA ASP A 430 12.73 6.26 24.60
C ASP A 430 11.37 5.56 24.82
N LEU A 431 11.20 4.78 25.90
CA LEU A 431 9.93 4.14 26.27
C LEU A 431 8.86 5.16 26.65
N GLN A 432 9.21 6.23 27.38
CA GLN A 432 8.29 7.33 27.70
C GLN A 432 7.75 7.99 26.41
N ARG A 433 8.63 8.31 25.44
CA ARG A 433 8.21 8.86 24.13
C ARG A 433 7.32 7.90 23.34
N GLN A 434 7.53 6.59 23.42
CA GLN A 434 6.65 5.59 22.80
C GLN A 434 5.25 5.56 23.46
N ILE A 435 5.18 5.66 24.80
CA ILE A 435 3.92 5.72 25.54
C ILE A 435 3.15 7.02 25.22
N GLU A 436 3.83 8.15 25.09
CA GLU A 436 3.20 9.42 24.70
C GLU A 436 2.69 9.38 23.26
N ALA A 437 3.46 8.82 22.32
CA ALA A 437 3.01 8.61 20.94
C ALA A 437 1.76 7.69 20.87
N LEU A 438 1.73 6.61 21.66
CA LEU A 438 0.56 5.71 21.75
C LEU A 438 -0.66 6.39 22.39
N ARG A 439 -0.47 7.29 23.36
CA ARG A 439 -1.57 8.09 23.92
C ARG A 439 -2.11 9.10 22.91
N ALA A 440 -1.24 9.73 22.12
CA ALA A 440 -1.65 10.65 21.06
C ALA A 440 -2.42 9.94 19.93
N THR A 441 -2.01 8.73 19.52
CA THR A 441 -2.75 7.94 18.52
C THR A 441 -4.10 7.45 19.05
N LEU A 442 -4.20 7.06 20.32
CA LEU A 442 -5.49 6.73 20.95
C LEU A 442 -6.43 7.95 21.00
N GLN A 443 -5.95 9.12 21.46
CA GLN A 443 -6.76 10.35 21.52
C GLN A 443 -7.26 10.81 20.14
N THR A 444 -6.43 10.70 19.10
CA THR A 444 -6.85 11.02 17.72
C THR A 444 -7.81 9.97 17.15
N LEU A 445 -7.71 8.71 17.56
CA LEU A 445 -8.71 7.69 17.24
C LEU A 445 -10.07 8.01 17.89
N ASP A 446 -10.09 8.36 19.18
CA ASP A 446 -11.30 8.73 19.92
C ASP A 446 -11.97 9.98 19.32
N GLN A 447 -11.19 11.01 18.93
CA GLN A 447 -11.71 12.18 18.21
C GLN A 447 -12.29 11.83 16.83
N THR A 448 -11.68 10.85 16.14
CA THR A 448 -12.19 10.36 14.85
C THR A 448 -13.52 9.59 15.04
N VAL A 449 -13.62 8.74 16.07
CA VAL A 449 -14.86 8.03 16.42
C VAL A 449 -15.97 9.01 16.87
N ALA A 450 -15.61 10.06 17.61
CA ALA A 450 -16.55 11.11 18.02
C ALA A 450 -17.10 11.89 16.81
N SER A 451 -16.23 12.36 15.90
CA SER A 451 -16.67 13.09 14.70
C SER A 451 -17.48 12.22 13.73
N GLN A 452 -17.14 10.94 13.57
CA GLN A 452 -17.97 9.98 12.82
C GLN A 452 -19.36 9.80 13.46
N ARG A 453 -19.45 9.82 14.80
CA ARG A 453 -20.74 9.75 15.52
C ARG A 453 -21.58 11.02 15.34
N GLU A 454 -20.97 12.20 15.29
CA GLU A 454 -21.68 13.45 14.96
C GLU A 454 -22.11 13.53 13.49
N GLN A 455 -21.28 13.06 12.55
CA GLN A 455 -21.64 12.96 11.13
C GLN A 455 -22.80 12.00 10.91
N ALA A 456 -22.79 10.82 11.55
CA ALA A 456 -23.91 9.88 11.50
C ALA A 456 -25.19 10.49 12.09
N LYS A 457 -25.08 11.27 13.17
CA LYS A 457 -26.22 11.97 13.77
C LYS A 457 -26.78 13.07 12.87
N SER A 458 -25.94 13.95 12.32
CA SER A 458 -26.41 15.04 11.47
C SER A 458 -27.01 14.55 10.14
N LEU A 459 -26.52 13.42 9.59
CA LEU A 459 -27.17 12.72 8.48
C LEU A 459 -28.55 12.15 8.87
N SER A 460 -28.70 11.59 10.08
CA SER A 460 -29.99 11.13 10.61
C SER A 460 -30.98 12.29 10.80
N ASP A 461 -30.52 13.40 11.39
CA ASP A 461 -31.33 14.57 11.69
C ASP A 461 -31.79 15.28 10.39
N THR A 462 -30.90 15.40 9.38
CA THR A 462 -31.24 15.99 8.07
C THR A 462 -32.19 15.11 7.24
N LEU A 463 -32.04 13.78 7.28
CA LEU A 463 -33.01 12.87 6.65
C LEU A 463 -34.39 12.95 7.33
N SER A 464 -34.43 13.06 8.66
CA SER A 464 -35.66 13.21 9.44
C SER A 464 -36.38 14.54 9.12
N ALA A 465 -35.63 15.64 8.98
CA ALA A 465 -36.16 16.93 8.53
C ALA A 465 -36.70 16.89 7.09
N ARG A 466 -36.09 16.09 6.21
CA ARG A 466 -36.53 15.92 4.82
C ARG A 466 -37.86 15.14 4.72
N GLY A 467 -38.00 14.03 5.45
CA GLY A 467 -39.25 13.27 5.49
C GLY A 467 -40.43 14.06 6.06
N THR A 468 -40.20 14.89 7.09
CA THR A 468 -41.24 15.77 7.67
C THR A 468 -41.60 16.97 6.81
N SER A 469 -40.74 17.40 5.89
CA SER A 469 -41.07 18.42 4.88
C SER A 469 -41.80 17.82 3.68
N GLU A 470 -41.46 16.61 3.24
CA GLU A 470 -42.19 15.89 2.19
C GLU A 470 -43.63 15.53 2.64
N GLN A 471 -43.84 15.09 3.87
CA GLN A 471 -45.18 14.88 4.43
C GLN A 471 -46.05 16.16 4.48
N LYS A 472 -45.44 17.35 4.58
CA LYS A 472 -46.14 18.65 4.58
C LYS A 472 -46.47 19.19 3.19
N VAL A 473 -46.01 18.54 2.13
CA VAL A 473 -46.34 18.85 0.72
C VAL A 473 -47.43 17.88 0.19
N LEU A 474 -47.83 16.90 1.00
CA LEU A 474 -48.80 15.84 0.68
C LEU A 474 -50.08 15.92 1.55
N GLN A 475 -50.40 17.09 2.11
CA GLN A 475 -51.64 17.41 2.82
C GLN A 475 -52.27 18.69 2.29
#